data_AF-B9N154-F1
#
_entry.id   AF-B9N154-F1
#
_cell.length_a   1.000
_cell.length_b   1.000
_cell.length_c   1.000
_cell.angle_alpha   90.00
_cell.angle_beta   90.00
_cell.angle_gamma   90.00
#
_symmetry.space_group_name_H-M   'P 1'
#
loop_
_entity.id
_entity.type
_entity.pdbx_description
1 polymer ?
#
loop_
_entity_poly.entity_id
_entity_poly.type
_entity_poly.pdbx_seq_one_letter_code
_entity_poly.pdbx_strand_id
1 'polypeptide(L)'
;MCMMIVDVEENDDVLVPPTNFSMVEDGIFRSGLPQPSNFGFLETLNLRSIIYLCPEAYPQENMDFVDAHDIKLFQFGIEGKTESSSTSIPNHTITGALKVLIDVRNHPVLIHCKRGKHRTGCLVGCFRKLQTWCLSSVFEEYQRFAGVKWRATDLRFIETFEVMCLRQCLYSIIYQYQGYGSNKRRLLYQEESIQKPKIKSI
;
A
#
# COMPACT_ATOMS: atom_id res chain seq x y z
N MET A 1 7.85 -51.20 23.20
CA MET A 1 7.26 -49.85 23.03
C MET A 1 7.95 -49.24 21.82
N CYS A 2 7.35 -49.36 20.63
CA CYS A 2 7.93 -48.84 19.39
C CYS A 2 7.90 -47.30 19.44
N MET A 3 9.08 -46.71 19.34
CA MET A 3 9.27 -45.30 19.05
C MET A 3 8.91 -45.11 17.58
N MET A 4 7.75 -44.50 17.31
CA MET A 4 7.44 -44.05 15.95
C MET A 4 8.46 -42.97 15.61
N ILE A 5 9.35 -43.28 14.66
CA ILE A 5 10.09 -42.26 13.94
C ILE A 5 9.01 -41.56 13.11
N VAL A 6 8.66 -40.35 13.55
CA VAL A 6 7.87 -39.45 12.71
C VAL A 6 8.87 -38.95 11.69
N ASP A 7 8.86 -39.54 10.49
CA ASP A 7 9.56 -38.99 9.34
C ASP A 7 8.91 -37.63 9.06
N VAL A 8 9.50 -36.57 9.61
CA VAL A 8 9.24 -35.22 9.15
C VAL A 8 9.96 -35.14 7.82
N GLU A 9 9.24 -35.39 6.73
CA GLU A 9 9.67 -34.99 5.40
C GLU A 9 9.79 -33.45 5.43
N GLU A 10 10.97 -32.94 5.80
CA GLU A 10 11.38 -31.58 5.47
C GLU A 10 11.47 -31.55 3.95
N ASN A 11 10.34 -31.25 3.31
CA ASN A 11 10.34 -30.79 1.94
C ASN A 11 11.11 -29.48 1.97
N ASP A 12 12.43 -29.55 1.70
CA ASP A 12 13.33 -28.40 1.57
C ASP A 12 12.99 -27.67 0.25
N ASP A 13 11.71 -27.31 0.12
CA ASP A 13 11.16 -26.57 -1.01
C ASP A 13 11.81 -25.19 -0.96
N VAL A 14 12.71 -24.96 -1.91
CA VAL A 14 13.43 -23.70 -2.05
C VAL A 14 12.44 -22.55 -2.13
N LEU A 15 12.32 -21.79 -1.04
CA LEU A 15 11.42 -20.64 -0.97
C LEU A 15 11.99 -19.49 -1.80
N VAL A 16 11.36 -19.22 -2.95
CA VAL A 16 11.79 -18.14 -3.84
C VAL A 16 10.93 -16.90 -3.64
N PRO A 17 11.48 -15.77 -3.15
CA PRO A 17 10.71 -14.56 -3.03
C PRO A 17 10.33 -13.97 -4.40
N PRO A 18 9.23 -13.23 -4.51
CA PRO A 18 8.87 -12.55 -5.75
C PRO A 18 9.97 -11.58 -6.21
N THR A 19 9.96 -11.27 -7.52
CA THR A 19 10.92 -10.31 -8.06
C THR A 19 10.86 -8.96 -7.33
N ASN A 20 12.02 -8.36 -7.05
CA ASN A 20 12.13 -7.07 -6.36
C ASN A 20 11.46 -7.05 -4.97
N PHE A 21 11.36 -8.20 -4.30
CA PHE A 21 10.84 -8.30 -2.94
C PHE A 21 11.75 -7.60 -1.92
N SER A 22 11.16 -6.90 -0.96
CA SER A 22 11.85 -6.34 0.20
C SER A 22 10.84 -6.01 1.29
N MET A 23 11.28 -6.01 2.54
CA MET A 23 10.58 -5.33 3.63
C MET A 23 10.74 -3.81 3.46
N VAL A 24 9.66 -3.06 3.66
CA VAL A 24 9.65 -1.59 3.70
C VAL A 24 9.69 -1.14 5.16
N GLU A 25 8.81 -1.72 5.97
CA GLU A 25 8.71 -1.50 7.41
C GLU A 25 8.23 -2.82 8.03
N ASP A 26 8.29 -2.94 9.35
CA ASP A 26 7.69 -4.09 10.03
C ASP A 26 6.21 -4.28 9.62
N GLY A 27 5.87 -5.49 9.18
CA GLY A 27 4.54 -5.81 8.63
C GLY A 27 4.21 -5.21 7.25
N ILE A 28 5.11 -4.44 6.61
CA ILE A 28 4.91 -3.88 5.27
C ILE A 28 5.97 -4.40 4.31
N PHE A 29 5.51 -5.10 3.27
CA PHE A 29 6.36 -5.66 2.23
C PHE A 29 6.10 -5.00 0.87
N ARG A 30 7.10 -5.05 -0.01
CA ARG A 30 6.98 -4.63 -1.41
C ARG A 30 7.47 -5.74 -2.34
N SER A 31 6.90 -5.83 -3.54
CA SER A 31 7.43 -6.69 -4.60
C SER A 31 6.96 -6.31 -6.01
N GLY A 32 7.45 -7.02 -7.02
CA GLY A 32 6.80 -7.22 -8.31
C GLY A 32 5.63 -8.20 -8.23
N LEU A 33 5.02 -8.50 -9.38
CA LEU A 33 3.88 -9.41 -9.45
C LEU A 33 4.31 -10.81 -9.00
N PRO A 34 3.74 -11.37 -7.93
CA PRO A 34 4.05 -12.74 -7.52
C PRO A 34 3.67 -13.73 -8.61
N GLN A 35 4.48 -14.77 -8.76
CA GLN A 35 4.19 -15.93 -9.61
C GLN A 35 3.92 -17.15 -8.72
N PRO A 36 3.34 -18.23 -9.27
CA PRO A 36 3.02 -19.44 -8.47
C PRO A 36 4.22 -20.01 -7.72
N SER A 37 5.43 -19.95 -8.30
CA SER A 37 6.67 -20.36 -7.65
C SER A 37 7.05 -19.54 -6.42
N ASN A 38 6.39 -18.41 -6.17
CA ASN A 38 6.60 -17.57 -5.00
C ASN A 38 5.58 -17.82 -3.89
N PHE A 39 4.53 -18.60 -4.13
CA PHE A 39 3.42 -18.75 -3.17
C PHE A 39 3.86 -19.39 -1.86
N GLY A 40 4.69 -20.45 -1.91
CA GLY A 40 5.27 -21.02 -0.68
C GLY A 40 6.06 -19.99 0.14
N PHE A 41 6.78 -19.07 -0.50
CA PHE A 41 7.43 -17.97 0.23
C PHE A 41 6.41 -16.99 0.83
N LEU A 42 5.36 -16.62 0.08
CA LEU A 42 4.34 -15.69 0.56
C LEU A 42 3.52 -16.24 1.73
N GLU A 43 3.33 -17.56 1.80
CA GLU A 43 2.68 -18.24 2.93
C GLU A 43 3.44 -17.96 4.24
N THR A 44 4.79 -17.96 4.19
CA THR A 44 5.60 -17.68 5.39
C THR A 44 5.42 -16.28 5.96
N LEU A 45 4.93 -15.33 5.15
CA LEU A 45 4.70 -13.95 5.58
C LEU A 45 3.37 -13.77 6.32
N ASN A 46 2.47 -14.76 6.28
CA ASN A 46 1.12 -14.70 6.87
C ASN A 46 0.40 -13.38 6.52
N LEU A 47 0.39 -13.05 5.23
CA LEU A 47 -0.20 -11.81 4.73
C LEU A 47 -1.68 -11.75 5.09
N ARG A 48 -2.13 -10.58 5.56
CA ARG A 48 -3.55 -10.29 5.79
C ARG A 48 -4.17 -9.54 4.62
N SER A 49 -3.35 -8.77 3.90
CA SER A 49 -3.82 -8.03 2.74
C SER A 49 -2.75 -7.83 1.67
N ILE A 50 -3.22 -7.59 0.45
CA ILE A 50 -2.39 -7.24 -0.71
C ILE A 50 -2.90 -5.92 -1.31
N ILE A 51 -1.99 -4.98 -1.57
CA ILE A 51 -2.25 -3.76 -2.32
C ILE A 51 -1.72 -3.95 -3.75
N TYR A 52 -2.64 -4.08 -4.70
CA TYR A 52 -2.34 -4.25 -6.12
C TYR A 52 -2.53 -2.94 -6.89
N LEU A 53 -1.46 -2.43 -7.47
CA LEU A 53 -1.44 -1.08 -8.06
C LEU A 53 -1.67 -1.04 -9.58
N CYS A 54 -2.15 -2.12 -10.20
CA CYS A 54 -2.34 -2.16 -11.65
C CYS A 54 -3.83 -2.17 -12.03
N PRO A 55 -4.21 -1.54 -13.16
CA PRO A 55 -5.61 -1.50 -13.61
C PRO A 55 -6.08 -2.82 -14.21
N GLU A 56 -5.15 -3.69 -14.63
CA GLU A 56 -5.48 -4.99 -15.20
C GLU A 56 -6.17 -5.90 -14.18
N ALA A 57 -6.94 -6.90 -14.63
CA ALA A 57 -7.49 -7.91 -13.73
C ALA A 57 -6.37 -8.67 -13.02
N TYR A 58 -6.59 -9.03 -11.75
CA TYR A 58 -5.64 -9.86 -11.02
C TYR A 58 -5.58 -11.27 -11.64
N PRO A 59 -4.41 -11.86 -11.88
CA PRO A 59 -4.31 -13.18 -12.50
C PRO A 59 -5.06 -14.23 -11.68
N GLN A 60 -5.72 -15.19 -12.36
CA GLN A 60 -6.58 -16.18 -11.69
C GLN A 60 -5.82 -17.00 -10.65
N GLU A 61 -4.62 -17.48 -10.97
CA GLU A 61 -3.79 -18.26 -10.05
C GLU A 61 -3.45 -17.47 -8.76
N ASN A 62 -3.26 -16.15 -8.88
CA ASN A 62 -3.03 -15.29 -7.73
C ASN A 62 -4.33 -15.01 -6.96
N MET A 63 -5.48 -14.91 -7.64
CA MET A 63 -6.79 -14.81 -6.99
C MET A 63 -7.09 -16.06 -6.18
N ASP A 64 -6.86 -17.24 -6.74
CA ASP A 64 -7.08 -18.52 -6.06
C ASP A 64 -6.21 -18.62 -4.79
N PHE A 65 -4.96 -18.16 -4.86
CA PHE A 65 -4.07 -18.06 -3.69
C PHE A 65 -4.60 -17.09 -2.62
N VAL A 66 -5.06 -15.91 -3.04
CA VAL A 66 -5.63 -14.88 -2.15
C VAL A 66 -6.87 -15.41 -1.43
N ASP A 67 -7.76 -16.07 -2.16
CA ASP A 67 -9.01 -16.62 -1.64
C ASP A 67 -8.75 -17.82 -0.70
N ALA A 68 -7.80 -18.69 -1.04
CA ALA A 68 -7.43 -19.85 -0.22
C ALA A 68 -6.85 -19.46 1.16
N HIS A 69 -6.23 -18.28 1.25
CA HIS A 69 -5.56 -17.79 2.46
C HIS A 69 -6.32 -16.67 3.18
N ASP A 70 -7.57 -16.37 2.79
CA ASP A 70 -8.39 -15.28 3.33
C ASP A 70 -7.68 -13.91 3.31
N ILE A 71 -6.92 -13.66 2.23
CA ILE A 71 -6.17 -12.42 2.06
C ILE A 71 -7.09 -11.35 1.45
N LYS A 72 -7.09 -10.15 2.02
CA LYS A 72 -7.87 -9.03 1.46
C LYS A 72 -7.12 -8.36 0.32
N LEU A 73 -7.67 -8.39 -0.89
CA LEU A 73 -7.11 -7.69 -2.05
C LEU A 73 -7.67 -6.26 -2.17
N PHE A 74 -6.79 -5.27 -2.14
CA PHE A 74 -7.10 -3.87 -2.43
C PHE A 74 -6.50 -3.45 -3.77
N GLN A 75 -7.35 -3.27 -4.78
CA GLN A 75 -6.92 -2.86 -6.11
C GLN A 75 -7.03 -1.35 -6.31
N PHE A 76 -5.92 -0.74 -6.71
CA PHE A 76 -5.81 0.67 -7.06
C PHE A 76 -5.19 0.81 -8.45
N GLY A 77 -6.04 0.88 -9.48
CA GLY A 77 -5.60 0.94 -10.87
C GLY A 77 -4.83 2.23 -11.19
N ILE A 78 -3.51 2.14 -11.32
CA ILE A 78 -2.66 3.23 -11.83
C ILE A 78 -2.21 2.85 -13.24
N GLU A 79 -2.67 3.60 -14.23
CA GLU A 79 -2.28 3.40 -15.63
C GLU A 79 -0.76 3.42 -15.79
N GLY A 80 -0.24 2.45 -16.54
CA GLY A 80 1.15 2.47 -16.96
C GLY A 80 1.35 3.50 -18.07
N LYS A 81 2.53 4.12 -18.09
CA LYS A 81 2.93 4.95 -19.24
C LYS A 81 3.19 4.06 -20.46
N THR A 82 2.20 3.92 -21.32
CA THR A 82 2.37 3.55 -22.74
C THR A 82 2.88 4.76 -23.50
N GLU A 83 3.66 4.55 -24.57
CA GLU A 83 4.38 5.62 -25.30
C GLU A 83 3.50 6.74 -25.89
N SER A 84 2.17 6.64 -25.77
CA SER A 84 1.20 7.57 -26.35
C SER A 84 0.37 8.34 -25.32
N SER A 85 0.53 8.11 -24.00
CA SER A 85 -0.24 8.83 -22.98
C SER A 85 0.67 9.39 -21.87
N SER A 86 0.62 10.71 -21.68
CA SER A 86 1.26 11.44 -20.59
C SER A 86 0.43 11.33 -19.29
N THR A 87 -0.14 10.16 -18.98
CA THR A 87 -0.97 10.00 -17.80
C THR A 87 -0.09 10.02 -16.54
N SER A 88 -0.19 11.10 -15.77
CA SER A 88 0.42 11.25 -14.45
C SER A 88 -0.22 10.28 -13.46
N ILE A 89 0.55 9.80 -12.48
CA ILE A 89 0.02 8.98 -11.38
C ILE A 89 -1.05 9.80 -10.65
N PRO A 90 -2.32 9.34 -10.56
CA PRO A 90 -3.37 10.09 -9.91
C PRO A 90 -3.13 10.21 -8.40
N ASN A 91 -3.07 11.46 -7.90
CA ASN A 91 -2.89 11.76 -6.48
C ASN A 91 -3.95 11.08 -5.59
N HIS A 92 -5.21 11.03 -6.05
CA HIS A 92 -6.30 10.45 -5.27
C HIS A 92 -6.13 8.93 -5.08
N THR A 93 -5.65 8.21 -6.10
CA THR A 93 -5.41 6.76 -6.05
C THR A 93 -4.29 6.42 -5.08
N ILE A 94 -3.17 7.15 -5.12
CA ILE A 94 -2.08 6.98 -4.15
C ILE A 94 -2.54 7.34 -2.73
N THR A 95 -3.35 8.39 -2.58
CA THR A 95 -3.92 8.75 -1.27
C THR A 95 -4.81 7.63 -0.72
N GLY A 96 -5.65 7.00 -1.56
CA GLY A 96 -6.46 5.85 -1.17
C GLY A 96 -5.62 4.65 -0.77
N ALA A 97 -4.59 4.32 -1.55
CA ALA A 97 -3.66 3.24 -1.23
C ALA A 97 -2.88 3.50 0.07
N LEU A 98 -2.44 4.74 0.30
CA LEU A 98 -1.79 5.14 1.55
C LEU A 98 -2.72 4.97 2.76
N LYS A 99 -4.01 5.30 2.64
CA LYS A 99 -4.99 5.09 3.73
C LYS A 99 -5.12 3.62 4.12
N VAL A 100 -5.11 2.71 3.14
CA VAL A 100 -5.11 1.26 3.42
C VAL A 100 -3.79 0.84 4.06
N LEU A 101 -2.68 1.37 3.57
CA LEU A 101 -1.34 1.02 4.04
C LEU A 101 -1.08 1.45 5.50
N ILE A 102 -1.55 2.62 5.92
CA ILE A 102 -1.38 3.13 7.29
C ILE A 102 -2.31 2.45 8.32
N ASP A 103 -3.34 1.74 7.86
CA ASP A 103 -4.25 1.04 8.75
C ASP A 103 -3.66 -0.30 9.18
N VAL A 104 -3.17 -0.34 10.43
CA VAL A 104 -2.51 -1.50 11.05
C VAL A 104 -3.39 -2.77 11.04
N ARG A 105 -4.71 -2.64 10.91
CA ARG A 105 -5.63 -3.80 10.84
C ARG A 105 -5.47 -4.58 9.54
N ASN A 106 -4.79 -4.02 8.53
CA ASN A 106 -4.51 -4.67 7.26
C ASN A 106 -3.16 -5.41 7.26
N HIS A 107 -2.37 -5.31 8.33
CA HIS A 107 -1.01 -5.85 8.38
C HIS A 107 -1.00 -7.32 8.85
N PRO A 108 -0.06 -8.16 8.37
CA PRO A 108 0.99 -7.84 7.39
C PRO A 108 0.47 -7.61 5.96
N VAL A 109 1.02 -6.64 5.25
CA VAL A 109 0.55 -6.19 3.92
C VAL A 109 1.65 -6.27 2.87
N LEU A 110 1.31 -6.79 1.68
CA LEU A 110 2.20 -6.78 0.52
C LEU A 110 1.74 -5.76 -0.51
N ILE A 111 2.62 -4.82 -0.87
CA ILE A 111 2.41 -3.85 -1.94
C ILE A 111 3.08 -4.35 -3.21
N HIS A 112 2.34 -4.48 -4.30
CA HIS A 112 2.97 -4.78 -5.58
C HIS A 112 2.31 -4.13 -6.79
N CYS A 113 3.10 -4.07 -7.85
CA CYS A 113 2.61 -3.80 -9.20
C CYS A 113 3.23 -4.84 -10.14
N LYS A 114 3.28 -4.61 -11.45
CA LYS A 114 3.90 -5.56 -12.40
C LYS A 114 5.36 -5.90 -12.04
N ARG A 115 6.18 -4.91 -11.68
CA ARG A 115 7.64 -5.08 -11.44
C ARG A 115 8.13 -4.54 -10.09
N GLY A 116 7.26 -3.96 -9.27
CA GLY A 116 7.63 -3.40 -7.97
C GLY A 116 8.51 -2.14 -8.05
N LYS A 117 8.52 -1.44 -9.18
CA LYS A 117 9.42 -0.29 -9.45
C LYS A 117 8.72 1.05 -9.33
N HIS A 118 8.00 1.46 -10.38
CA HIS A 118 7.43 2.81 -10.51
C HIS A 118 6.27 3.05 -9.55
N ARG A 119 5.13 2.36 -9.77
CA ARG A 119 3.90 2.55 -8.98
C ARG A 119 4.11 2.25 -7.48
N THR A 120 4.69 1.08 -7.21
CA THR A 120 5.08 0.67 -5.85
C THR A 120 6.09 1.64 -5.25
N GLY A 121 7.08 2.10 -6.02
CA GLY A 121 8.08 3.05 -5.55
C GLY A 121 7.49 4.43 -5.23
N CYS A 122 6.52 4.91 -6.00
CA CYS A 122 5.82 6.15 -5.70
C CYS A 122 5.00 6.03 -4.41
N LEU A 123 4.27 4.92 -4.22
CA LEU A 123 3.51 4.69 -3.00
C LEU A 123 4.43 4.62 -1.77
N VAL A 124 5.50 3.82 -1.84
CA VAL A 124 6.50 3.69 -0.78
C VAL A 124 7.20 5.03 -0.52
N GLY A 125 7.55 5.78 -1.56
CA GLY A 125 8.16 7.10 -1.41
C GLY A 125 7.25 8.11 -0.71
N CYS A 126 5.95 8.08 -1.02
CA CYS A 126 4.96 8.91 -0.30
C CYS A 126 4.79 8.44 1.15
N PHE A 127 4.86 7.14 1.42
CA PHE A 127 4.88 6.59 2.77
C PHE A 127 6.12 7.05 3.55
N ARG A 128 7.32 7.05 2.96
CA ARG A 128 8.53 7.61 3.60
C ARG A 128 8.41 9.10 3.89
N LYS A 129 7.76 9.87 3.01
CA LYS A 129 7.44 11.29 3.29
C LYS A 129 6.51 11.44 4.50
N LEU A 130 5.54 10.54 4.68
CA LEU A 130 4.70 10.51 5.89
C LEU A 130 5.53 10.20 7.15
N GLN A 131 6.53 9.33 7.02
CA GLN A 131 7.52 9.04 8.08
C GLN A 131 8.56 10.17 8.27
N THR A 132 8.38 11.33 7.63
CA THR A 132 9.28 12.50 7.74
C THR A 132 10.73 12.26 7.29
N TRP A 133 10.96 11.31 6.39
CA TRP A 133 12.28 11.14 5.77
C TRP A 133 12.65 12.35 4.90
N CYS A 134 13.94 12.66 4.80
CA CYS A 134 14.41 13.69 3.89
C CYS A 134 14.27 13.22 2.43
N LEU A 135 13.96 14.14 1.51
CA LEU A 135 13.68 13.79 0.11
C LEU A 135 14.85 13.05 -0.57
N SER A 136 16.09 13.37 -0.21
CA SER A 136 17.28 12.69 -0.74
C SER A 136 17.27 11.19 -0.44
N SER A 137 16.99 10.80 0.81
CA SER A 137 16.90 9.38 1.20
C SER A 137 15.70 8.69 0.55
N VAL A 138 14.57 9.38 0.40
CA VAL A 138 13.40 8.85 -0.31
C VAL A 138 13.74 8.55 -1.78
N PHE A 139 14.43 9.48 -2.45
CA PHE A 139 14.83 9.32 -3.84
C PHE A 139 15.86 8.21 -4.02
N GLU A 140 16.81 8.09 -3.10
CA GLU A 140 17.81 7.02 -3.10
C GLU A 140 17.13 5.64 -2.98
N GLU A 141 16.21 5.47 -2.02
CA GLU A 141 15.44 4.22 -1.88
C GLU A 141 14.66 3.90 -3.16
N TYR A 142 13.94 4.88 -3.71
CA TYR A 142 13.21 4.70 -4.96
C TYR A 142 14.14 4.28 -6.11
N GLN A 143 15.26 4.97 -6.31
CA GLN A 143 16.22 4.70 -7.38
C GLN A 143 16.86 3.32 -7.22
N ARG A 144 17.16 2.90 -5.99
CA ARG A 144 17.67 1.56 -5.69
C ARG A 144 16.74 0.46 -6.20
N PHE A 145 15.44 0.56 -5.92
CA PHE A 145 14.45 -0.44 -6.38
C PHE A 145 14.08 -0.30 -7.86
N ALA A 146 14.09 0.90 -8.42
CA ALA A 146 13.84 1.11 -9.84
C ALA A 146 15.04 0.64 -10.70
N GLY A 147 16.26 0.73 -10.16
CA GLY A 147 17.52 0.46 -10.85
C GLY A 147 17.69 1.35 -12.08
N VAL A 148 18.28 0.80 -13.16
CA VAL A 148 18.50 1.51 -14.43
C VAL A 148 17.24 2.06 -15.12
N LYS A 149 16.04 1.69 -14.64
CA LYS A 149 14.76 2.13 -15.20
C LYS A 149 14.05 3.16 -14.31
N TRP A 150 14.76 3.86 -13.44
CA TRP A 150 14.19 4.96 -12.64
C TRP A 150 13.65 6.08 -13.55
N ARG A 151 12.66 6.84 -13.06
CA ARG A 151 12.01 7.91 -13.84
C ARG A 151 12.01 9.21 -13.06
N ALA A 152 12.43 10.30 -13.71
CA ALA A 152 12.37 11.64 -13.13
C ALA A 152 10.92 12.10 -12.84
N THR A 153 9.94 11.61 -13.61
CA THR A 153 8.51 11.89 -13.38
C THR A 153 8.03 11.36 -12.04
N ASP A 154 8.52 10.18 -11.64
CA ASP A 154 8.13 9.55 -10.38
C ASP A 154 8.77 10.30 -9.20
N LEU A 155 10.03 10.73 -9.33
CA LEU A 155 10.69 11.58 -8.33
C LEU A 155 9.96 12.91 -8.15
N ARG A 156 9.60 13.57 -9.25
CA ARG A 156 8.83 14.83 -9.21
C ARG A 156 7.48 14.61 -8.55
N PHE A 157 6.79 13.52 -8.86
CA PHE A 157 5.53 13.16 -8.21
C PHE A 157 5.69 13.01 -6.70
N ILE A 158 6.70 12.24 -6.26
CA ILE A 158 6.98 12.05 -4.83
C ILE A 158 7.26 13.40 -4.16
N GLU A 159 8.07 14.26 -4.80
CA GLU A 159 8.39 15.60 -4.30
C GLU A 159 7.14 16.46 -4.06
N THR A 160 6.26 16.55 -5.07
CA THR A 160 5.08 17.42 -5.05
C THR A 160 3.89 16.82 -4.28
N PHE A 161 3.93 15.54 -3.93
CA PHE A 161 2.82 14.88 -3.24
C PHE A 161 2.60 15.47 -1.84
N GLU A 162 1.41 16.00 -1.57
CA GLU A 162 1.07 16.61 -0.29
C GLU A 162 0.60 15.57 0.73
N VAL A 163 1.42 15.34 1.76
CA VAL A 163 1.13 14.36 2.82
C VAL A 163 0.25 14.92 3.94
N MET A 164 0.00 16.23 3.99
CA MET A 164 -0.64 16.90 5.11
C MET A 164 -2.09 16.45 5.33
N CYS A 165 -2.84 16.20 4.25
CA CYS A 165 -4.21 15.70 4.32
C CYS A 165 -4.30 14.36 5.05
N LEU A 166 -3.30 13.48 4.91
CA LEU A 166 -3.26 12.18 5.58
C LEU A 166 -2.86 12.30 7.05
N ARG A 167 -1.98 13.24 7.39
CA ARG A 167 -1.65 13.54 8.81
C ARG A 167 -2.89 14.01 9.55
N GLN A 168 -3.71 14.86 8.95
CA GLN A 168 -4.96 15.30 9.55
C GLN A 168 -5.94 14.15 9.78
N CYS A 169 -6.04 13.20 8.84
CA CYS A 169 -6.84 11.98 9.04
C CYS A 169 -6.29 11.07 10.15
N LEU A 170 -4.97 10.90 10.23
CA LEU A 170 -4.33 10.14 11.31
C LEU A 170 -4.57 10.79 12.66
N TYR A 171 -4.38 12.10 12.76
CA TYR A 171 -4.66 12.84 13.98
C TYR A 171 -6.15 12.76 14.34
N SER A 172 -7.08 12.88 13.40
CA SER A 172 -8.50 12.75 13.74
C SER A 172 -8.84 11.37 14.29
N ILE A 173 -8.23 10.31 13.75
CA ILE A 173 -8.37 8.94 14.29
C ILE A 173 -7.74 8.85 15.68
N ILE A 174 -6.49 9.30 15.86
CA ILE A 174 -5.80 9.25 17.15
C ILE A 174 -6.54 10.07 18.21
N TYR A 175 -7.03 11.27 17.89
CA TYR A 175 -7.81 12.11 18.81
C TYR A 175 -9.20 11.54 19.11
N GLN A 176 -9.82 10.80 18.18
CA GLN A 176 -11.03 10.02 18.48
C GLN A 176 -10.75 8.91 19.51
N TYR A 177 -9.55 8.32 19.50
CA TYR A 177 -9.16 7.28 20.45
C TYR A 177 -8.60 7.83 21.79
N GLN A 178 -7.93 8.99 21.79
CA GLN A 178 -7.37 9.62 23.00
C GLN A 178 -8.39 10.47 23.79
N GLY A 179 -9.59 10.68 23.27
CA GLY A 179 -10.65 11.51 23.87
C GLY A 179 -11.66 10.81 24.78
N TYR A 180 -11.39 9.60 25.30
CA TYR A 180 -12.30 8.88 26.23
C TYR A 180 -12.05 9.23 27.70
N GLY A 181 -12.22 10.50 28.04
CA GLY A 181 -12.29 10.97 29.42
C GLY A 181 -13.14 12.24 29.53
N SER A 182 -14.36 12.10 30.06
CA SER A 182 -15.26 13.19 30.53
C SER A 182 -16.27 13.79 29.54
N ASN A 183 -17.43 13.11 29.42
CA ASN A 183 -18.80 13.61 29.65
C ASN A 183 -19.29 15.01 29.20
N LYS A 184 -18.73 15.66 28.17
CA LYS A 184 -19.45 16.75 27.46
C LYS A 184 -19.31 16.63 25.96
N ARG A 185 -20.34 16.03 25.34
CA ARG A 185 -20.50 15.89 23.90
C ARG A 185 -20.77 17.27 23.28
N ARG A 186 -19.80 17.84 22.57
CA ARG A 186 -20.10 18.83 21.53
C ARG A 186 -19.09 18.75 20.40
N LEU A 187 -19.58 18.26 19.26
CA LEU A 187 -18.92 18.35 17.96
C LEU A 187 -19.06 19.80 17.47
N LEU A 188 -17.96 20.45 17.10
CA LEU A 188 -17.99 21.67 16.30
C LEU A 188 -17.27 21.37 14.99
N TYR A 189 -18.06 21.27 13.92
CA TYR A 189 -17.57 21.37 12.56
C TYR A 189 -17.49 22.85 12.23
N GLN A 190 -16.34 23.35 11.78
CA GLN A 190 -16.30 24.61 11.05
C GLN A 190 -16.45 24.32 9.55
N GLU A 191 -17.64 23.83 9.18
CA GLU A 191 -18.21 23.95 7.84
C GLU A 191 -19.51 24.75 7.95
N GLU A 192 -19.43 25.97 8.49
CA GLU A 192 -20.53 26.95 8.44
C GLU A 192 -19.98 28.29 7.91
N SER A 193 -19.78 28.39 6.59
CA SER A 193 -19.89 29.68 5.88
C SER A 193 -19.76 29.54 4.35
N ILE A 194 -20.61 28.74 3.69
CA ILE A 194 -20.99 29.05 2.29
C ILE A 194 -22.52 28.95 2.21
N GLN A 195 -23.16 30.11 2.32
CA GLN A 195 -24.61 30.31 2.26
C GLN A 195 -25.18 29.76 0.93
N LYS A 196 -26.17 28.87 1.00
CA LYS A 196 -27.12 28.67 -0.10
C LYS A 196 -28.32 29.60 0.12
N PRO A 197 -28.68 30.46 -0.86
CA PRO A 197 -29.84 31.33 -0.72
C PRO A 197 -31.13 30.51 -0.74
N LYS A 198 -31.99 30.75 0.26
CA LYS A 198 -33.40 30.34 0.27
C LYS A 198 -34.17 31.28 -0.65
N ILE A 199 -34.92 30.73 -1.60
CA ILE A 199 -36.06 31.45 -2.19
C ILE A 199 -37.30 30.57 -2.06
N LYS A 200 -38.37 31.23 -1.61
CA LYS A 200 -39.63 30.70 -1.09
C LYS A 200 -40.56 30.24 -2.21
N SER A 201 -41.40 29.28 -1.83
CA SER A 201 -42.63 28.86 -2.49
C SER A 201 -43.60 30.00 -2.80
N ILE A 202 -44.27 29.89 -3.95
CA ILE A 202 -45.69 30.22 -4.14
C ILE A 202 -46.34 28.94 -4.66
#